data_AF-A0A9J9U9Z0-F1
#
_entry.id   AF-A0A9J9U9Z0-F1
#
_cell.length_a   1.000
_cell.length_b   1.000
_cell.length_c   1.000
_cell.angle_alpha   90.00
_cell.angle_beta   90.00
_cell.angle_gamma   90.00
#
_symmetry.space_group_name_H-M   'P 1'
#
loop_
_entity.id
_entity.type
_entity.pdbx_description
1 polymer ?
#
loop_
_entity_poly.entity_id
_entity_poly.type
_entity_poly.pdbx_seq_one_letter_code
_entity_poly.pdbx_strand_id
1 'polypeptide(L)'
;MPALYQLALLGTPTAVQISELEEVIGKAVGMFNLRLGHEIGWEVCPDEFNPDQQRSSAAAFFGGHEPPLANVARLLARGIPLLPVASDVNRVSAEIPALLQPLNCLAYAAGGPQRVASALLECAGLLPRQRRVFVSYRRGEAREAALQLFDALSARLFDVFLDTHGIPPAEDFQTMLWHRLCDSDVLLMLDTPGYFESRWTSAEFGRALAKGISVLRVGWPDTTPSARTATASRAELLPEEVDPTTGRIADGAVDRICLQLEEVRSQSHAVRSVNLVSNLRNAIQTIGGQVVGVGANRAVYVQLPDGRNVVVYPTVGVPTSTTLHDASTNSPEQSVAVVYDHVGLHPRWLGHLDWLGQHIHSARWVKASEAGWQFADWEA
;
A
#
# COMPACT_ATOMS: atom_id res chain seq x y z
N MET A 1 -0.52 27.57 -2.61
CA MET A 1 0.57 26.76 -2.04
C MET A 1 1.15 25.92 -3.16
N PRO A 2 2.46 25.71 -3.21
CA PRO A 2 3.04 24.85 -4.22
C PRO A 2 2.68 23.38 -3.92
N ALA A 3 2.48 22.56 -4.95
CA ALA A 3 2.05 21.17 -4.78
C ALA A 3 3.03 20.36 -3.91
N LEU A 4 2.54 19.46 -3.04
CA LEU A 4 3.36 18.61 -2.19
C LEU A 4 3.99 17.44 -2.95
N TYR A 5 3.27 16.95 -3.97
CA TYR A 5 3.67 15.87 -4.86
C TYR A 5 3.55 16.34 -6.30
N GLN A 6 4.40 15.83 -7.20
CA GLN A 6 4.33 16.17 -8.63
C GLN A 6 4.30 14.91 -9.48
N LEU A 7 3.21 14.74 -10.22
CA LEU A 7 2.97 13.60 -11.08
C LEU A 7 2.85 14.05 -12.53
N ALA A 8 3.31 13.22 -13.46
CA ALA A 8 3.14 13.50 -14.88
C ALA A 8 2.85 12.25 -15.72
N LEU A 9 2.12 12.46 -16.82
CA LEU A 9 2.02 11.51 -17.93
C LEU A 9 2.92 11.98 -19.07
N LEU A 10 3.80 11.10 -19.54
CA LEU A 10 4.74 11.32 -20.64
C LEU A 10 4.44 10.34 -21.80
N GLY A 11 5.02 10.60 -22.97
CA GLY A 11 4.89 9.74 -24.14
C GLY A 11 3.57 9.96 -24.87
N THR A 12 2.86 8.88 -25.21
CA THR A 12 1.64 8.92 -26.05
C THR A 12 0.42 8.26 -25.40
N PRO A 13 -0.02 8.69 -24.20
CA PRO A 13 -1.28 8.21 -23.65
C PRO A 13 -2.46 8.68 -24.52
N THR A 14 -3.48 7.83 -24.67
CA THR A 14 -4.72 8.20 -25.36
C THR A 14 -5.59 9.09 -24.47
N ALA A 15 -6.50 9.88 -25.07
CA ALA A 15 -7.44 10.72 -24.31
C ALA A 15 -8.30 9.92 -23.31
N VAL A 16 -8.67 8.68 -23.67
CA VAL A 16 -9.42 7.77 -22.79
C VAL A 16 -8.56 7.39 -21.58
N GLN A 17 -7.31 6.96 -21.80
CA GLN A 17 -6.39 6.60 -20.71
C GLN A 17 -6.11 7.77 -19.77
N ILE A 18 -5.97 8.99 -20.31
CA ILE A 18 -5.79 10.20 -19.49
C ILE A 18 -7.00 10.40 -18.57
N SER A 19 -8.20 10.41 -19.15
CA SER A 19 -9.45 10.63 -18.38
C SER A 19 -9.66 9.55 -17.31
N GLU A 20 -9.43 8.28 -17.65
CA GLU A 20 -9.54 7.16 -16.72
C GLU A 20 -8.53 7.28 -15.56
N LEU A 21 -7.29 7.68 -15.86
CA LEU A 21 -6.26 7.88 -14.83
C LEU A 21 -6.56 9.06 -13.93
N GLU A 22 -7.04 10.17 -14.46
CA GLU A 22 -7.41 11.35 -13.67
C GLU A 22 -8.52 11.02 -12.67
N GLU A 23 -9.54 10.27 -13.11
CA GLU A 23 -10.61 9.80 -12.23
C GLU A 23 -10.08 8.89 -11.11
N VAL A 24 -9.30 7.87 -11.48
CA VAL A 24 -8.78 6.89 -10.53
C VAL A 24 -7.80 7.54 -9.53
N ILE A 25 -6.86 8.35 -10.02
CA ILE A 25 -5.88 9.04 -9.17
C ILE A 25 -6.62 10.04 -8.27
N GLY A 26 -7.56 10.82 -8.83
CA GLY A 26 -8.36 11.78 -8.06
C GLY A 26 -9.10 11.13 -6.90
N LYS A 27 -9.77 10.00 -7.15
CA LYS A 27 -10.44 9.20 -6.10
C LYS A 27 -9.44 8.68 -5.07
N ALA A 28 -8.29 8.15 -5.52
CA ALA A 28 -7.28 7.56 -4.64
C ALA A 28 -6.63 8.59 -3.70
N VAL A 29 -6.21 9.75 -4.23
CA VAL A 29 -5.58 10.81 -3.44
C VAL A 29 -6.58 11.53 -2.53
N GLY A 30 -7.85 11.59 -2.92
CA GLY A 30 -8.95 12.08 -2.10
C GLY A 30 -9.10 11.35 -0.77
N MET A 31 -8.79 10.05 -0.72
CA MET A 31 -8.79 9.27 0.53
C MET A 31 -7.72 9.72 1.54
N PHE A 32 -6.69 10.42 1.09
CA PHE A 32 -5.66 11.03 1.92
C PHE A 32 -5.94 12.51 2.22
N ASN A 33 -7.14 13.00 1.89
CA ASN A 33 -7.51 14.43 1.92
C ASN A 33 -6.61 15.31 1.03
N LEU A 34 -6.10 14.75 -0.07
CA LEU A 34 -5.31 15.47 -1.09
C LEU A 34 -6.16 15.66 -2.35
N ARG A 35 -5.91 16.72 -3.11
CA ARG A 35 -6.61 16.97 -4.38
C ARG A 35 -5.64 17.03 -5.55
N LEU A 36 -6.02 16.34 -6.63
CA LEU A 36 -5.36 16.45 -7.92
C LEU A 36 -5.49 17.88 -8.46
N GLY A 37 -4.39 18.47 -8.92
CA GLY A 37 -4.29 19.87 -9.34
C GLY A 37 -4.02 20.89 -8.21
N HIS A 38 -4.03 20.46 -6.94
CA HIS A 38 -3.69 21.32 -5.80
C HIS A 38 -2.49 20.77 -5.03
N GLU A 39 -2.73 19.89 -4.06
CA GLU A 39 -1.66 19.27 -3.28
C GLU A 39 -0.87 18.24 -4.13
N ILE A 40 -1.49 17.70 -5.18
CA ILE A 40 -0.85 16.85 -6.18
C ILE A 40 -0.79 17.62 -7.51
N GLY A 41 0.40 18.07 -7.91
CA GLY A 41 0.64 18.63 -9.23
C GLY A 41 0.46 17.53 -10.29
N TRP A 42 -0.19 17.86 -11.40
CA TRP A 42 -0.51 16.93 -12.47
C TRP A 42 -0.22 17.58 -13.83
N GLU A 43 0.69 16.98 -14.59
CA GLU A 43 1.08 17.44 -15.92
C GLU A 43 0.85 16.33 -16.95
N VAL A 44 0.12 16.62 -18.03
CA VAL A 44 -0.19 15.65 -19.08
C VAL A 44 0.55 16.04 -20.35
N CYS A 45 1.42 15.14 -20.82
CA CYS A 45 2.25 15.29 -22.00
C CYS A 45 3.00 16.64 -22.08
N PRO A 46 3.70 17.10 -21.03
CA PRO A 46 4.52 18.30 -21.11
C PRO A 46 5.74 18.07 -22.03
N ASP A 47 6.22 19.14 -22.68
CA ASP A 47 7.49 19.09 -23.45
C ASP A 47 8.67 18.71 -22.54
N GLU A 48 8.67 19.19 -21.30
CA GLU A 48 9.59 18.80 -20.25
C GLU A 48 8.88 18.74 -18.89
N PHE A 49 9.11 17.68 -18.12
CA PHE A 49 8.65 17.59 -16.74
C PHE A 49 9.82 17.95 -15.80
N ASN A 50 9.74 19.08 -15.10
CA ASN A 50 10.84 19.56 -14.25
C ASN A 50 10.37 19.75 -12.79
N PRO A 51 10.07 18.67 -12.05
CA PRO A 51 9.62 18.78 -10.68
C PRO A 51 10.74 19.34 -9.78
N ASP A 52 10.33 19.93 -8.66
CA ASP A 52 11.20 20.44 -7.61
C ASP A 52 11.97 19.28 -6.96
N GLN A 53 13.28 19.44 -6.74
CA GLN A 53 14.12 18.38 -6.18
C GLN A 53 13.73 17.98 -4.75
N GLN A 54 13.09 18.89 -4.01
CA GLN A 54 12.67 18.62 -2.63
C GLN A 54 11.30 17.95 -2.54
N ARG A 55 10.68 17.59 -3.67
CA ARG A 55 9.33 17.05 -3.72
C ARG A 55 9.29 15.64 -4.26
N SER A 56 8.47 14.82 -3.62
CA SER A 56 8.21 13.48 -4.11
C SER A 56 7.49 13.57 -5.45
N SER A 57 8.10 12.96 -6.46
CA SER A 57 7.69 13.10 -7.85
C SER A 57 7.79 11.79 -8.58
N ALA A 58 6.91 11.54 -9.54
CA ALA A 58 6.96 10.36 -10.39
C ALA A 58 6.28 10.64 -11.74
N ALA A 59 6.68 9.92 -12.78
CA ALA A 59 6.03 10.01 -14.08
C ALA A 59 5.68 8.62 -14.64
N ALA A 60 4.53 8.51 -15.30
CA ALA A 60 4.21 7.35 -16.13
C ALA A 60 4.50 7.67 -17.59
N PHE A 61 5.31 6.85 -18.25
CA PHE A 61 5.66 7.00 -19.65
C PHE A 61 4.86 6.00 -20.49
N PHE A 62 3.92 6.50 -21.29
CA PHE A 62 3.12 5.69 -22.18
C PHE A 62 3.84 5.47 -23.50
N GLY A 63 4.16 4.22 -23.79
CA GLY A 63 4.75 3.80 -25.05
C GLY A 63 3.81 3.97 -26.24
N GLY A 64 4.37 3.84 -27.43
CA GLY A 64 3.63 3.97 -28.68
C GLY A 64 4.56 3.87 -29.89
N HIS A 65 4.07 4.29 -31.05
CA HIS A 65 4.94 4.46 -32.21
C HIS A 65 5.73 5.77 -32.06
N GLU A 66 7.04 5.66 -31.87
CA GLU A 66 7.96 6.79 -31.69
C GLU A 66 7.46 7.85 -30.67
N PRO A 67 7.22 7.45 -29.40
CA PRO A 67 6.64 8.35 -28.42
C PRO A 67 7.60 9.51 -28.10
N PRO A 68 7.11 10.76 -27.93
CA PRO A 68 7.94 11.88 -27.52
C PRO A 68 8.66 11.57 -26.20
N LEU A 69 10.00 11.69 -26.20
CA LEU A 69 10.82 11.37 -25.05
C LEU A 69 10.81 12.46 -23.97
N ALA A 70 10.30 13.65 -24.27
CA ALA A 70 10.40 14.82 -23.40
C ALA A 70 11.85 14.97 -22.85
N ASN A 71 12.00 15.08 -21.52
CA ASN A 71 13.29 15.12 -20.82
C ASN A 71 13.59 13.83 -20.02
N VAL A 72 13.13 12.65 -20.47
CA VAL A 72 13.28 11.36 -19.76
C VAL A 72 14.71 11.05 -19.30
N ALA A 73 15.73 11.31 -20.13
CA ALA A 73 17.13 11.07 -19.74
C ALA A 73 17.56 11.90 -18.52
N ARG A 74 17.08 13.15 -18.43
CA ARG A 74 17.34 14.04 -17.30
C ARG A 74 16.57 13.57 -16.06
N LEU A 75 15.35 13.08 -16.21
CA LEU A 75 14.56 12.52 -15.11
C LEU A 75 15.27 11.31 -14.47
N LEU A 76 15.76 10.38 -15.29
CA LEU A 76 16.55 9.22 -14.84
C LEU A 76 17.83 9.65 -14.11
N ALA A 77 18.58 10.60 -14.67
CA ALA A 77 19.81 11.11 -14.05
C ALA A 77 19.56 11.79 -12.69
N ARG A 78 18.37 12.37 -12.49
CA ARG A 78 17.92 12.96 -11.23
C ARG A 78 17.30 11.95 -10.26
N GLY A 79 17.20 10.67 -10.65
CA GLY A 79 16.59 9.62 -9.84
C GLY A 79 15.07 9.76 -9.69
N ILE A 80 14.39 10.50 -10.58
CA ILE A 80 12.93 10.61 -10.56
C ILE A 80 12.33 9.29 -11.07
N PRO A 81 11.50 8.60 -10.27
CA PRO A 81 10.83 7.37 -10.68
C PRO A 81 10.05 7.53 -11.99
N LEU A 82 10.33 6.62 -12.93
CA LEU A 82 9.61 6.49 -14.18
C LEU A 82 8.95 5.12 -14.27
N LEU A 83 7.67 5.11 -14.61
CA LEU A 83 6.87 3.91 -14.81
C LEU A 83 6.60 3.74 -16.32
N PRO A 84 7.31 2.85 -17.03
CA PRO A 84 7.00 2.55 -18.42
C PRO A 84 5.68 1.78 -18.52
N VAL A 85 4.80 2.23 -19.40
CA VAL A 85 3.48 1.62 -19.66
C VAL A 85 3.39 1.30 -21.15
N ALA A 86 3.35 0.01 -21.48
CA ALA A 86 3.08 -0.48 -22.82
C ALA A 86 1.59 -0.83 -22.96
N SER A 87 1.08 -0.90 -24.19
CA SER A 87 -0.27 -1.37 -24.44
C SER A 87 -0.46 -2.84 -24.04
N ASP A 88 0.52 -3.68 -24.37
CA ASP A 88 0.55 -5.12 -24.09
C ASP A 88 1.99 -5.59 -23.76
N VAL A 89 2.11 -6.68 -23.01
CA VAL A 89 3.41 -7.26 -22.62
C VAL A 89 4.28 -7.64 -23.83
N ASN A 90 3.66 -8.07 -24.92
CA ASN A 90 4.37 -8.45 -26.15
C ASN A 90 4.84 -7.24 -26.97
N ARG A 91 4.37 -6.04 -26.63
CA ARG A 91 4.66 -4.80 -27.36
C ARG A 91 5.70 -3.92 -26.68
N VAL A 92 6.20 -4.31 -25.50
CA VAL A 92 7.20 -3.56 -24.72
C VAL A 92 8.41 -3.18 -25.57
N SER A 93 9.00 -4.14 -26.29
CA SER A 93 10.21 -3.88 -27.11
C SER A 93 9.97 -2.92 -28.27
N ALA A 94 8.74 -2.83 -28.76
CA ALA A 94 8.36 -1.97 -29.89
C ALA A 94 7.89 -0.57 -29.45
N GLU A 95 7.29 -0.47 -28.27
CA GLU A 95 6.65 0.76 -27.79
C GLU A 95 7.48 1.55 -26.78
N ILE A 96 8.35 0.85 -26.02
CA ILE A 96 9.14 1.45 -24.96
C ILE A 96 10.54 1.77 -25.50
N PRO A 97 10.97 3.05 -25.44
CA PRO A 97 12.31 3.46 -25.87
C PRO A 97 13.41 2.70 -25.12
N ALA A 98 14.53 2.44 -25.81
CA ALA A 98 15.67 1.69 -25.26
C ALA A 98 16.17 2.21 -23.90
N LEU A 99 16.06 3.52 -23.64
CA LEU A 99 16.42 4.16 -22.38
C LEU A 99 15.58 3.69 -21.18
N LEU A 100 14.32 3.29 -21.42
CA LEU A 100 13.38 2.82 -20.40
C LEU A 100 13.23 1.29 -20.36
N GLN A 101 13.77 0.56 -21.34
CA GLN A 101 13.72 -0.90 -21.38
C GLN A 101 14.38 -1.62 -20.19
N PRO A 102 15.40 -1.06 -19.50
CA PRO A 102 15.92 -1.65 -18.27
C PRO A 102 14.93 -1.63 -17.08
N LEU A 103 13.88 -0.82 -17.15
CA LEU A 103 12.86 -0.72 -16.10
C LEU A 103 11.74 -1.72 -16.35
N ASN A 104 11.17 -2.26 -15.27
CA ASN A 104 10.02 -3.16 -15.39
C ASN A 104 8.81 -2.39 -15.93
N CYS A 105 8.22 -2.89 -17.01
CA CYS A 105 7.12 -2.24 -17.72
C CYS A 105 5.77 -2.83 -17.31
N LEU A 106 4.75 -1.98 -17.17
CA LEU A 106 3.37 -2.42 -17.02
C LEU A 106 2.67 -2.51 -18.37
N ALA A 107 1.91 -3.58 -18.57
CA ALA A 107 0.97 -3.68 -19.69
C ALA A 107 -0.37 -3.08 -19.27
N TYR A 108 -0.84 -2.05 -19.99
CA TYR A 108 -2.13 -1.41 -19.74
C TYR A 108 -3.28 -2.42 -19.89
N ALA A 109 -3.22 -3.33 -20.87
CA ALA A 109 -4.25 -4.35 -21.07
C ALA A 109 -4.42 -5.32 -19.88
N ALA A 110 -3.38 -5.54 -19.08
CA ALA A 110 -3.40 -6.49 -17.97
C ALA A 110 -3.95 -5.91 -16.65
N GLY A 111 -3.77 -4.60 -16.43
CA GLY A 111 -4.11 -3.96 -15.15
C GLY A 111 -4.93 -2.68 -15.25
N GLY A 112 -5.12 -2.16 -16.45
CA GLY A 112 -5.92 -0.97 -16.72
C GLY A 112 -5.44 0.29 -15.99
N PRO A 113 -6.32 1.31 -15.89
CA PRO A 113 -6.01 2.56 -15.22
C PRO A 113 -5.74 2.36 -13.71
N GLN A 114 -6.42 1.40 -13.06
CA GLN A 114 -6.25 1.12 -11.63
C GLN A 114 -4.83 0.73 -11.29
N ARG A 115 -4.24 -0.21 -12.04
CA ARG A 115 -2.87 -0.68 -11.74
C ARG A 115 -1.83 0.40 -12.03
N VAL A 116 -1.99 1.15 -13.11
CA VAL A 116 -1.08 2.25 -13.48
C VAL A 116 -1.14 3.38 -12.45
N ALA A 117 -2.34 3.80 -12.05
CA ALA A 117 -2.52 4.81 -11.01
C ALA A 117 -1.89 4.37 -9.68
N SER A 118 -2.17 3.13 -9.25
CA SER A 118 -1.58 2.55 -8.04
C SER A 118 -0.05 2.53 -8.10
N ALA A 119 0.53 2.05 -9.20
CA ALA A 119 1.98 2.05 -9.42
C ALA A 119 2.59 3.45 -9.41
N LEU A 120 1.91 4.44 -10.01
CA LEU A 120 2.39 5.82 -10.02
C LEU A 120 2.38 6.43 -8.62
N LEU A 121 1.34 6.17 -7.83
CA LEU A 121 1.25 6.59 -6.43
C LEU A 121 2.27 5.85 -5.53
N GLU A 122 2.58 4.59 -5.82
CA GLU A 122 3.67 3.81 -5.20
C GLU A 122 5.04 4.43 -5.51
N CYS A 123 5.24 4.89 -6.75
CA CYS A 123 6.46 5.57 -7.17
C CYS A 123 6.63 6.91 -6.46
N ALA A 124 5.55 7.68 -6.28
CA ALA A 124 5.54 8.96 -5.56
C ALA A 124 5.46 8.82 -4.03
N GLY A 125 5.53 7.60 -3.47
CA GLY A 125 5.54 7.36 -2.03
C GLY A 125 4.21 7.65 -1.31
N LEU A 126 3.12 7.80 -2.06
CA LEU A 126 1.75 7.97 -1.53
C LEU A 126 1.12 6.62 -1.16
N LEU A 127 1.49 5.56 -1.88
CA LEU A 127 1.17 4.17 -1.56
C LEU A 127 2.44 3.38 -1.24
N PRO A 128 2.36 2.35 -0.38
CA PRO A 128 3.51 1.50 -0.08
C PRO A 128 3.85 0.66 -1.31
N ARG A 129 5.13 0.43 -1.58
CA ARG A 129 5.55 -0.46 -2.68
C ARG A 129 5.32 -1.94 -2.38
N GLN A 130 5.25 -2.30 -1.10
CA GLN A 130 4.89 -3.64 -0.66
C GLN A 130 3.38 -3.81 -0.84
N ARG A 131 2.99 -4.97 -1.36
CA ARG A 131 1.61 -5.26 -1.77
C ARG A 131 1.22 -6.60 -1.15
N ARG A 132 0.81 -6.58 0.11
CA ARG A 132 0.66 -7.82 0.89
C ARG A 132 -0.80 -8.21 1.05
N VAL A 133 -1.13 -9.46 0.76
CA VAL A 133 -2.49 -9.99 0.87
C VAL A 133 -2.47 -11.22 1.76
N PHE A 134 -3.34 -11.22 2.76
CA PHE A 134 -3.62 -12.42 3.53
C PHE A 134 -4.87 -13.07 2.95
N VAL A 135 -4.77 -14.29 2.41
CA VAL A 135 -5.93 -15.04 1.94
C VAL A 135 -6.39 -16.00 3.04
N SER A 136 -7.54 -15.72 3.63
CA SER A 136 -8.18 -16.58 4.62
C SER A 136 -9.28 -17.40 3.96
N TYR A 137 -9.21 -18.71 4.13
CA TYR A 137 -10.13 -19.66 3.50
C TYR A 137 -10.21 -20.95 4.31
N ARG A 138 -11.33 -21.68 4.15
CA ARG A 138 -11.47 -23.02 4.70
C ARG A 138 -10.93 -24.05 3.72
N ARG A 139 -9.91 -24.79 4.15
CA ARG A 139 -9.17 -25.76 3.29
C ARG A 139 -10.06 -26.82 2.66
N GLY A 140 -11.07 -27.30 3.38
CA GLY A 140 -12.00 -28.32 2.87
C GLY A 140 -13.03 -27.79 1.86
N GLU A 141 -13.13 -26.47 1.69
CA GLU A 141 -14.24 -25.85 0.92
C GLU A 141 -13.76 -24.95 -0.21
N ALA A 142 -12.64 -24.23 -0.05
CA ALA A 142 -12.21 -23.19 -0.99
C ALA A 142 -10.72 -23.26 -1.39
N ARG A 143 -10.07 -24.42 -1.25
CA ARG A 143 -8.64 -24.57 -1.54
C ARG A 143 -8.28 -24.23 -2.99
N GLU A 144 -9.02 -24.76 -3.96
CA GLU A 144 -8.69 -24.55 -5.38
C GLU A 144 -8.87 -23.09 -5.80
N ALA A 145 -9.96 -22.44 -5.36
CA ALA A 145 -10.15 -21.00 -5.55
C ALA A 145 -9.04 -20.17 -4.87
N ALA A 146 -8.59 -20.54 -3.67
CA ALA A 146 -7.49 -19.85 -2.99
C ALA A 146 -6.17 -19.95 -3.76
N LEU A 147 -5.89 -21.10 -4.39
CA LEU A 147 -4.71 -21.29 -5.25
C LEU A 147 -4.83 -20.48 -6.55
N GLN A 148 -6.00 -20.44 -7.19
CA GLN A 148 -6.23 -19.60 -8.36
C GLN A 148 -6.00 -18.11 -8.05
N LEU A 149 -6.51 -17.64 -6.91
CA LEU A 149 -6.31 -16.26 -6.47
C LEU A 149 -4.86 -16.00 -6.09
N PHE A 150 -4.16 -16.97 -5.48
CA PHE A 150 -2.72 -16.86 -5.23
C PHE A 150 -1.94 -16.64 -6.52
N ASP A 151 -2.19 -17.44 -7.56
CA ASP A 151 -1.50 -17.31 -8.85
C ASP A 151 -1.84 -15.97 -9.53
N ALA A 152 -3.13 -15.62 -9.59
CA ALA A 152 -3.59 -14.40 -10.25
C ALA A 152 -3.13 -13.11 -9.57
N LEU A 153 -3.04 -13.11 -8.23
CA LEU A 153 -2.52 -11.97 -7.46
C LEU A 153 -0.99 -11.91 -7.51
N SER A 154 -0.31 -13.07 -7.47
CA SER A 154 1.15 -13.12 -7.61
C SER A 154 1.61 -12.61 -8.98
N ALA A 155 0.89 -12.95 -10.05
CA ALA A 155 1.11 -12.41 -11.39
C ALA A 155 0.94 -10.89 -11.45
N ARG A 156 0.12 -10.34 -10.54
CA ARG A 156 -0.06 -8.90 -10.35
C ARG A 156 0.92 -8.30 -9.35
N LEU A 157 1.97 -9.01 -8.94
CA LEU A 157 3.02 -8.57 -8.01
C LEU A 157 2.51 -8.31 -6.57
N PHE A 158 1.51 -9.06 -6.13
CA PHE A 158 1.18 -9.16 -4.72
C PHE A 158 2.05 -10.22 -4.03
N ASP A 159 2.50 -9.92 -2.82
CA ASP A 159 3.02 -10.89 -1.86
C ASP A 159 1.81 -11.53 -1.16
N VAL A 160 1.46 -12.73 -1.62
CA VAL A 160 0.26 -13.44 -1.17
C VAL A 160 0.62 -14.47 -0.10
N PHE A 161 0.01 -14.35 1.06
CA PHE A 161 0.14 -15.31 2.14
C PHE A 161 -1.09 -16.23 2.21
N LEU A 162 -0.84 -17.55 2.14
CA LEU A 162 -1.81 -18.61 2.41
C LEU A 162 -1.49 -19.30 3.75
N ASP A 163 -2.50 -19.63 4.56
CA ASP A 163 -2.37 -20.21 5.92
C ASP A 163 -1.59 -21.54 6.00
N THR A 164 -1.23 -22.15 4.86
CA THR A 164 -0.60 -23.49 4.76
C THR A 164 0.83 -23.50 4.24
N HIS A 165 1.21 -22.53 3.41
CA HIS A 165 2.44 -22.63 2.61
C HIS A 165 3.55 -21.68 3.07
N GLY A 166 3.26 -20.79 4.04
CA GLY A 166 4.18 -19.71 4.43
C GLY A 166 4.85 -19.82 5.79
N ILE A 167 4.62 -20.88 6.58
CA ILE A 167 5.18 -21.03 7.93
C ILE A 167 6.17 -22.20 7.97
N PRO A 168 7.47 -21.94 8.23
CA PRO A 168 8.49 -22.98 8.34
C PRO A 168 8.20 -24.00 9.45
N PRO A 169 8.73 -25.24 9.34
CA PRO A 169 8.72 -26.19 10.44
C PRO A 169 9.36 -25.61 11.70
N ALA A 170 8.83 -25.98 12.87
CA ALA A 170 9.29 -25.55 14.21
C ALA A 170 9.12 -24.05 14.56
N GLU A 171 8.38 -23.28 13.77
CA GLU A 171 7.93 -21.94 14.15
C GLU A 171 6.60 -21.98 14.93
N ASP A 172 6.37 -20.99 15.79
CA ASP A 172 5.07 -20.76 16.39
C ASP A 172 4.08 -20.30 15.32
N PHE A 173 3.28 -21.26 14.86
CA PHE A 173 2.29 -21.06 13.80
C PHE A 173 1.37 -19.88 14.08
N GLN A 174 0.87 -19.73 15.31
CA GLN A 174 -0.08 -18.66 15.63
C GLN A 174 0.62 -17.30 15.58
N THR A 175 1.78 -17.19 16.22
CA THR A 175 2.52 -15.93 16.27
C THR A 175 2.93 -15.47 14.87
N MET A 176 3.34 -16.40 14.00
CA MET A 176 3.66 -16.10 12.60
C MET A 176 2.45 -15.71 11.77
N LEU A 177 1.31 -16.42 11.91
CA LEU A 177 0.06 -16.03 11.27
C LEU A 177 -0.34 -14.60 11.65
N TRP A 178 -0.23 -14.24 12.93
CA TRP A 178 -0.58 -12.92 13.42
C TRP A 178 0.34 -11.83 12.90
N HIS A 179 1.64 -12.09 12.88
CA HIS A 179 2.60 -11.18 12.29
C HIS A 179 2.29 -10.94 10.81
N ARG A 180 2.03 -12.00 10.03
CA ARG A 180 1.68 -11.91 8.61
C ARG A 180 0.38 -11.17 8.37
N LEU A 181 -0.64 -11.40 9.20
CA LEU A 181 -1.88 -10.64 9.12
C LEU A 181 -1.65 -9.16 9.40
N CYS A 182 -0.91 -8.81 10.46
CA CYS A 182 -0.60 -7.41 10.79
C CYS A 182 0.23 -6.70 9.71
N ASP A 183 1.04 -7.46 8.97
CA ASP A 183 1.84 -6.97 7.87
C ASP A 183 1.08 -6.88 6.53
N SER A 184 -0.15 -7.37 6.48
CA SER A 184 -0.94 -7.40 5.26
C SER A 184 -1.69 -6.08 5.01
N ASP A 185 -1.87 -5.77 3.72
CA ASP A 185 -2.67 -4.62 3.31
C ASP A 185 -4.16 -4.92 3.32
N VAL A 186 -4.52 -6.15 2.92
CA VAL A 186 -5.91 -6.60 2.78
C VAL A 186 -6.04 -8.02 3.28
N LEU A 187 -7.14 -8.30 3.99
CA LEU A 187 -7.61 -9.65 4.23
C LEU A 187 -8.59 -10.05 3.13
N LEU A 188 -8.19 -10.96 2.25
CA LEU A 188 -9.08 -11.59 1.28
C LEU A 188 -9.74 -12.80 1.92
N MET A 189 -11.03 -12.69 2.20
CA MET A 189 -11.82 -13.70 2.91
C MET A 189 -12.68 -14.48 1.93
N LEU A 190 -12.43 -15.78 1.77
CA LEU A 190 -13.30 -16.68 0.99
C LEU A 190 -14.42 -17.20 1.91
N ASP A 191 -15.55 -16.50 1.91
CA ASP A 191 -16.67 -16.75 2.82
C ASP A 191 -17.58 -17.87 2.30
N THR A 192 -17.17 -19.10 2.58
CA THR A 192 -17.94 -20.33 2.35
C THR A 192 -18.91 -20.61 3.52
N PRO A 193 -19.92 -21.50 3.36
CA PRO A 193 -20.91 -21.75 4.42
C PRO A 193 -20.30 -22.15 5.77
N GLY A 194 -19.22 -22.93 5.76
CA GLY A 194 -18.51 -23.39 6.96
C GLY A 194 -17.40 -22.46 7.45
N TYR A 195 -17.26 -21.24 6.88
CA TYR A 195 -16.12 -20.36 7.14
C TYR A 195 -15.96 -20.04 8.63
N PHE A 196 -17.03 -19.59 9.31
CA PHE A 196 -16.98 -19.18 10.72
C PHE A 196 -17.06 -20.33 11.73
N GLU A 197 -17.22 -21.58 11.28
CA GLU A 197 -17.15 -22.75 12.17
C GLU A 197 -15.72 -22.99 12.69
N SER A 198 -14.71 -22.49 11.97
CA SER A 198 -13.33 -22.52 12.44
C SER A 198 -13.08 -21.39 13.44
N ARG A 199 -12.51 -21.73 14.59
CA ARG A 199 -12.05 -20.75 15.58
C ARG A 199 -10.98 -19.82 15.00
N TRP A 200 -10.19 -20.29 14.04
CA TRP A 200 -9.07 -19.54 13.47
C TRP A 200 -9.51 -18.44 12.53
N THR A 201 -10.38 -18.75 11.58
CA THR A 201 -10.96 -17.75 10.65
C THR A 201 -11.72 -16.66 11.40
N SER A 202 -12.42 -17.03 12.49
CA SER A 202 -13.07 -16.06 13.40
C SER A 202 -12.07 -15.13 14.09
N ALA A 203 -10.93 -15.65 14.56
CA ALA A 203 -9.89 -14.87 15.23
C ALA A 203 -9.13 -13.96 14.25
N GLU A 204 -8.81 -14.45 13.05
CA GLU A 204 -8.21 -13.66 11.97
C GLU A 204 -9.10 -12.48 11.58
N PHE A 205 -10.39 -12.75 11.35
CA PHE A 205 -11.35 -11.71 11.00
C PHE A 205 -11.45 -10.64 12.08
N GLY A 206 -11.62 -11.05 13.35
CA GLY A 206 -11.70 -10.11 14.47
C GLY A 206 -10.43 -9.27 14.64
N ARG A 207 -9.26 -9.87 14.39
CA ARG A 207 -7.97 -9.17 14.49
C ARG A 207 -7.73 -8.22 13.33
N ALA A 208 -8.11 -8.58 12.09
CA ALA A 208 -8.05 -7.68 10.95
C ALA A 208 -8.86 -6.40 11.22
N LEU A 209 -10.09 -6.55 11.74
CA LEU A 209 -10.93 -5.41 12.12
C LEU A 209 -10.29 -4.56 13.22
N ALA A 210 -9.77 -5.17 14.28
CA ALA A 210 -9.10 -4.45 15.37
C ALA A 210 -7.86 -3.66 14.89
N LYS A 211 -7.24 -4.10 13.79
CA LYS A 211 -6.08 -3.45 13.15
C LYS A 211 -6.43 -2.48 12.04
N GLY A 212 -7.71 -2.33 11.72
CA GLY A 212 -8.16 -1.54 10.57
C GLY A 212 -7.64 -2.08 9.23
N ILE A 213 -7.26 -3.36 9.16
CA ILE A 213 -6.95 -4.03 7.90
C ILE A 213 -8.28 -4.22 7.19
N SER A 214 -8.39 -3.72 5.96
CA SER A 214 -9.64 -3.83 5.22
C SER A 214 -9.86 -5.27 4.78
N VAL A 215 -11.12 -5.69 4.80
CA VAL A 215 -11.52 -7.04 4.42
C VAL A 215 -12.24 -6.96 3.08
N LEU A 216 -11.77 -7.74 2.10
CA LEU A 216 -12.54 -8.08 0.91
C LEU A 216 -13.16 -9.45 1.12
N ARG A 217 -14.47 -9.47 1.36
CA ARG A 217 -15.26 -10.70 1.46
C ARG A 217 -15.64 -11.16 0.06
N VAL A 218 -15.15 -12.33 -0.31
CA VAL A 218 -15.64 -13.09 -1.47
C VAL A 218 -16.77 -13.99 -0.99
N GLY A 219 -18.02 -13.60 -1.23
CA GLY A 219 -19.20 -14.38 -0.86
C GLY A 219 -19.35 -15.58 -1.77
N TRP A 220 -19.29 -16.78 -1.19
CA TRP A 220 -19.54 -18.02 -1.92
C TRP A 220 -21.04 -18.20 -2.20
N PRO A 221 -21.43 -18.90 -3.28
CA PRO A 221 -22.83 -19.23 -3.51
C PRO A 221 -23.47 -19.90 -2.29
N ASP A 222 -24.75 -19.61 -2.08
CA ASP A 222 -25.59 -20.13 -0.98
C ASP A 222 -25.10 -19.81 0.45
N THR A 223 -24.09 -18.94 0.60
CA THR A 223 -23.63 -18.49 1.92
C THR A 223 -24.49 -17.35 2.43
N THR A 224 -25.10 -17.52 3.60
CA THR A 224 -25.76 -16.42 4.30
C THR A 224 -24.70 -15.53 4.96
N PRO A 225 -24.57 -14.24 4.57
CA PRO A 225 -23.54 -13.38 5.14
C PRO A 225 -23.72 -13.23 6.66
N SER A 226 -22.64 -13.43 7.41
CA SER A 226 -22.65 -13.15 8.85
C SER A 226 -22.77 -11.65 9.10
N ALA A 227 -23.53 -11.24 10.12
CA ALA A 227 -23.58 -9.84 10.57
C ALA A 227 -22.19 -9.27 10.89
N ARG A 228 -21.22 -10.14 11.23
CA ARG A 228 -19.81 -9.76 11.45
C ARG A 228 -19.17 -9.13 10.22
N THR A 229 -19.60 -9.53 9.02
CA THR A 229 -19.03 -9.08 7.74
C THR A 229 -19.67 -7.80 7.20
N ALA A 230 -20.54 -7.14 7.98
CA ALA A 230 -21.33 -6.00 7.51
C ALA A 230 -20.50 -4.83 6.98
N THR A 231 -19.32 -4.59 7.56
CA THR A 231 -18.39 -3.51 7.19
C THR A 231 -17.34 -3.92 6.16
N ALA A 232 -17.31 -5.19 5.74
CA ALA A 232 -16.39 -5.67 4.73
C ALA A 232 -16.82 -5.24 3.33
N SER A 233 -15.84 -4.93 2.48
CA SER A 233 -16.06 -4.80 1.04
C SER A 233 -16.46 -6.16 0.46
N ARG A 234 -17.27 -6.17 -0.60
CA ARG A 234 -17.92 -7.40 -1.08
C ARG A 234 -17.63 -7.68 -2.55
N ALA A 235 -17.26 -8.92 -2.82
CA ALA A 235 -17.25 -9.56 -4.11
C ALA A 235 -18.18 -10.78 -4.02
N GLU A 236 -19.33 -10.80 -4.68
CA GLU A 236 -20.18 -11.99 -4.64
C GLU A 236 -19.85 -12.89 -5.85
N LEU A 237 -19.78 -14.19 -5.61
CA LEU A 237 -19.70 -15.21 -6.66
C LEU A 237 -21.10 -15.68 -7.02
N LEU A 238 -21.37 -15.80 -8.31
CA LEU A 238 -22.59 -16.42 -8.81
C LEU A 238 -22.46 -17.96 -8.77
N PRO A 239 -23.56 -18.72 -8.62
CA PRO A 239 -23.52 -20.18 -8.66
C PRO A 239 -22.81 -20.73 -9.90
N GLU A 240 -23.03 -20.12 -11.07
CA GLU A 240 -22.39 -20.50 -12.34
C GLU A 240 -20.91 -20.14 -12.43
N GLU A 241 -20.40 -19.27 -11.57
CA GLU A 241 -18.98 -18.90 -11.51
C GLU A 241 -18.16 -19.91 -10.69
N VAL A 242 -18.79 -20.89 -10.03
CA VAL A 242 -18.12 -21.90 -9.21
C VAL A 242 -18.33 -23.28 -9.81
N ASP A 243 -17.25 -23.98 -10.14
CA ASP A 243 -17.29 -25.38 -10.56
C ASP A 243 -17.58 -26.26 -9.33
N PRO A 244 -18.72 -26.96 -9.27
CA PRO A 244 -19.10 -27.76 -8.10
C PRO A 244 -18.26 -29.03 -7.94
N THR A 245 -17.55 -29.47 -8.98
CA THR A 245 -16.71 -30.67 -8.96
C THR A 245 -15.29 -30.33 -8.51
N THR A 246 -14.73 -29.23 -9.02
CA THR A 246 -13.34 -28.87 -8.76
C THR A 246 -13.20 -27.81 -7.67
N GLY A 247 -14.24 -27.03 -7.37
CA GLY A 247 -14.16 -25.88 -6.46
C GLY A 247 -13.40 -24.69 -7.05
N ARG A 248 -13.11 -24.73 -8.36
CA ARG A 248 -12.50 -23.61 -9.08
C ARG A 248 -13.53 -22.54 -9.39
N ILE A 249 -13.07 -21.29 -9.41
CA ILE A 249 -13.87 -20.13 -9.83
C ILE A 249 -13.53 -19.72 -11.26
N ALA A 250 -14.51 -19.15 -11.97
CA ALA A 250 -14.38 -18.67 -13.34
C ALA A 250 -13.35 -17.54 -13.44
N ASP A 251 -12.61 -17.49 -14.56
CA ASP A 251 -11.53 -16.50 -14.76
C ASP A 251 -12.03 -15.05 -14.67
N GLY A 252 -13.24 -14.78 -15.19
CA GLY A 252 -13.87 -13.45 -15.06
C GLY A 252 -14.15 -13.04 -13.61
N ALA A 253 -14.46 -13.99 -12.74
CA ALA A 253 -14.63 -13.74 -11.31
C ALA A 253 -13.27 -13.48 -10.63
N VAL A 254 -12.22 -14.22 -11.00
CA VAL A 254 -10.85 -14.01 -10.53
C VAL A 254 -10.38 -12.59 -10.86
N ASP A 255 -10.55 -12.15 -12.11
CA ASP A 255 -10.14 -10.81 -12.55
C ASP A 255 -10.91 -9.71 -11.80
N ARG A 256 -12.22 -9.88 -11.65
CA ARG A 256 -13.07 -8.96 -10.87
C ARG A 256 -12.63 -8.86 -9.41
N ILE A 257 -12.33 -9.98 -8.76
CA ILE A 257 -11.82 -10.00 -7.37
C ILE A 257 -10.47 -9.29 -7.28
N CYS A 258 -9.55 -9.54 -8.23
CA CYS A 258 -8.25 -8.88 -8.25
C CYS A 258 -8.37 -7.35 -8.38
N LEU A 259 -9.26 -6.86 -9.26
CA LEU A 259 -9.52 -5.43 -9.42
C LEU A 259 -10.13 -4.80 -8.16
N GLN A 260 -11.10 -5.47 -7.54
CA GLN A 260 -11.68 -5.00 -6.28
C GLN A 260 -10.67 -5.01 -5.13
N LEU A 261 -9.76 -5.98 -5.09
CA LEU A 261 -8.71 -6.04 -4.08
C LEU A 261 -7.76 -4.83 -4.17
N GLU A 262 -7.44 -4.35 -5.37
CA GLU A 262 -6.62 -3.14 -5.56
C GLU A 262 -7.27 -1.91 -4.93
N GLU A 263 -8.58 -1.74 -5.14
CA GLU A 263 -9.35 -0.64 -4.56
C GLU A 263 -9.37 -0.73 -3.03
N VAL A 264 -9.69 -1.92 -2.50
CA VAL A 264 -9.73 -2.18 -1.05
C VAL A 264 -8.36 -1.97 -0.40
N ARG A 265 -7.27 -2.33 -1.08
CA ARG A 265 -5.90 -2.08 -0.62
C ARG A 265 -5.62 -0.59 -0.43
N SER A 266 -5.93 0.20 -1.45
CA SER A 266 -5.70 1.65 -1.39
C SER A 266 -6.50 2.26 -0.23
N GLN A 267 -7.75 1.83 -0.05
CA GLN A 267 -8.59 2.27 1.06
C GLN A 267 -8.00 1.84 2.42
N SER A 268 -7.55 0.59 2.55
CA SER A 268 -6.98 0.10 3.81
C SER A 268 -5.76 0.88 4.24
N HIS A 269 -4.87 1.17 3.30
CA HIS A 269 -3.68 1.95 3.59
C HIS A 269 -4.03 3.40 3.96
N ALA A 270 -4.97 4.04 3.24
CA ALA A 270 -5.42 5.39 3.53
C ALA A 270 -6.04 5.51 4.93
N VAL A 271 -6.99 4.63 5.27
CA VAL A 271 -7.66 4.63 6.57
C VAL A 271 -6.67 4.40 7.70
N ARG A 272 -5.77 3.41 7.59
CA ARG A 272 -4.76 3.14 8.62
C ARG A 272 -3.77 4.31 8.76
N SER A 273 -3.37 4.94 7.67
CA SER A 273 -2.50 6.12 7.68
C SER A 273 -3.16 7.30 8.40
N VAL A 274 -4.41 7.61 8.06
CA VAL A 274 -5.18 8.70 8.69
C VAL A 274 -5.38 8.44 10.19
N ASN A 275 -5.67 7.19 10.57
CA ASN A 275 -5.82 6.82 11.98
C ASN A 275 -4.49 6.96 12.75
N LEU A 276 -3.37 6.51 12.19
CA LEU A 276 -2.04 6.66 12.80
C LEU A 276 -1.67 8.13 13.01
N VAL A 277 -1.87 8.99 11.99
CA VAL A 277 -1.62 10.44 12.10
C VAL A 277 -2.56 11.10 13.12
N SER A 278 -3.83 10.69 13.16
CA SER A 278 -4.81 11.23 14.11
C SER A 278 -4.46 10.86 15.55
N ASN A 279 -4.08 9.60 15.79
CA ASN A 279 -3.63 9.14 17.11
C ASN A 279 -2.35 9.86 17.56
N LEU A 280 -1.39 10.04 16.66
CA LEU A 280 -0.19 10.83 16.91
C LEU A 280 -0.55 12.27 17.30
N ARG A 281 -1.43 12.93 16.53
CA ARG A 281 -1.88 14.29 16.81
C ARG A 281 -2.49 14.39 18.21
N ASN A 282 -3.38 13.47 18.55
CA ASN A 282 -4.00 13.43 19.87
C ASN A 282 -2.94 13.27 20.98
N ALA A 283 -1.99 12.34 20.81
CA ALA A 283 -0.93 12.10 21.79
C ALA A 283 -0.03 13.33 22.01
N ILE A 284 0.37 14.02 20.93
CA ILE A 284 1.17 15.24 21.00
C ILE A 284 0.38 16.38 21.67
N GLN A 285 -0.90 16.53 21.35
CA GLN A 285 -1.75 17.56 21.97
C GLN A 285 -1.99 17.29 23.46
N THR A 286 -2.15 16.03 23.87
CA THR A 286 -2.32 15.65 25.28
C THR A 286 -1.15 16.08 26.15
N ILE A 287 0.07 16.06 25.61
CA ILE A 287 1.26 16.51 26.35
C ILE A 287 1.50 18.04 26.25
N GLY A 288 0.64 18.78 25.53
CA GLY A 288 0.76 20.23 25.35
C GLY A 288 1.58 20.66 24.12
N GLY A 289 1.93 19.72 23.24
CA GLY A 289 2.57 20.01 21.96
C GLY A 289 1.56 20.31 20.85
N GLN A 290 2.06 20.51 19.63
CA GLN A 290 1.22 20.75 18.46
C GLN A 290 1.77 20.08 17.19
N VAL A 291 0.86 19.65 16.31
CA VAL A 291 1.20 19.19 14.95
C VAL A 291 1.16 20.40 14.03
N VAL A 292 2.32 20.79 13.49
CA VAL A 292 2.53 21.97 12.65
C VAL A 292 2.00 21.73 11.23
N GLY A 293 2.22 20.54 10.67
CA GLY A 293 1.80 20.23 9.31
C GLY A 293 2.26 18.86 8.82
N VAL A 294 1.96 18.57 7.55
CA VAL A 294 2.39 17.36 6.83
C VAL A 294 3.20 17.79 5.61
N GLY A 295 4.33 17.13 5.36
CA GLY A 295 5.22 17.36 4.22
C GLY A 295 5.25 16.20 3.24
N ALA A 296 6.27 16.25 2.36
CA ALA A 296 6.58 15.16 1.44
C ALA A 296 6.89 13.86 2.20
N ASN A 297 6.78 12.72 1.50
CA ASN A 297 7.05 11.39 2.06
C ASN A 297 6.25 11.09 3.34
N ARG A 298 5.09 11.74 3.49
CA ARG A 298 4.20 11.61 4.66
C ARG A 298 4.84 12.03 5.99
N ALA A 299 5.86 12.88 5.94
CA ALA A 299 6.46 13.48 7.13
C ALA A 299 5.43 14.32 7.90
N VAL A 300 5.31 14.13 9.21
CA VAL A 300 4.46 14.92 10.10
C VAL A 300 5.37 15.78 10.99
N TYR A 301 5.27 17.08 10.84
CA TYR A 301 6.05 18.03 11.64
C TYR A 301 5.33 18.30 12.95
N VAL A 302 6.00 18.03 14.06
CA VAL A 302 5.46 18.26 15.41
C VAL A 302 6.39 19.18 16.19
N GLN A 303 5.78 20.01 17.02
CA GLN A 303 6.47 20.82 18.02
C GLN A 303 6.07 20.32 19.41
N LEU A 304 7.07 19.96 20.20
CA LEU A 304 6.91 19.49 21.57
C LEU A 304 6.62 20.66 22.52
N PRO A 305 6.14 20.40 23.75
CA PRO A 305 5.75 21.46 24.70
C PRO A 305 6.87 22.43 25.07
N ASP A 306 8.12 21.97 24.98
CA ASP A 306 9.33 22.77 25.23
C ASP A 306 9.83 23.53 24.00
N GLY A 307 9.09 23.48 22.89
CA GLY A 307 9.40 24.16 21.63
C GLY A 307 10.28 23.38 20.66
N ARG A 308 10.76 22.17 21.02
CA ARG A 308 11.57 21.35 20.11
C ARG A 308 10.75 20.84 18.93
N ASN A 309 11.35 20.85 17.75
CA ASN A 309 10.72 20.32 16.53
C ASN A 309 11.20 18.89 16.28
N VAL A 310 10.25 18.00 15.99
CA VAL A 310 10.51 16.61 15.61
C VAL A 310 9.77 16.32 14.31
N VAL A 311 10.44 15.62 13.39
CA VAL A 311 9.80 15.09 12.19
C VAL A 311 9.44 13.63 12.43
N VAL A 312 8.15 13.35 12.33
CA VAL A 312 7.61 12.02 12.60
C VAL A 312 7.20 11.38 11.28
N TYR A 313 7.63 10.14 11.05
CA TYR A 313 7.23 9.30 9.92
C TYR A 313 6.31 8.18 10.41
N PRO A 314 4.98 8.33 10.29
CA PRO A 314 4.05 7.25 10.60
C PRO A 314 4.17 6.12 9.57
N THR A 315 4.40 4.90 10.02
CA THR A 315 4.55 3.71 9.18
C THR A 315 3.39 2.75 9.42
N VAL A 316 2.65 2.44 8.34
CA VAL A 316 1.63 1.40 8.31
C VAL A 316 2.31 0.05 8.02
N GLY A 317 1.88 -1.00 8.70
CA GLY A 317 2.47 -2.34 8.56
C GLY A 317 3.71 -2.53 9.45
N VAL A 318 4.56 -3.47 9.09
CA VAL A 318 5.76 -3.81 9.87
C VAL A 318 6.93 -2.90 9.48
N PRO A 319 7.47 -2.09 10.41
CA PRO A 319 8.65 -1.27 10.12
C PRO A 319 9.92 -2.14 10.00
N THR A 320 10.85 -1.69 9.17
CA THR A 320 12.13 -2.36 8.87
C THR A 320 13.31 -1.42 9.11
N SER A 321 14.55 -1.92 9.10
CA SER A 321 15.74 -1.06 9.13
C SER A 321 15.74 -0.02 8.00
N THR A 322 15.24 -0.38 6.82
CA THR A 322 15.07 0.55 5.68
C THR A 322 14.12 1.69 6.03
N THR A 323 13.02 1.42 6.75
CA THR A 323 12.09 2.47 7.19
C THR A 323 12.79 3.53 8.05
N LEU A 324 13.70 3.11 8.94
CA LEU A 324 14.49 4.04 9.78
C LEU A 324 15.49 4.84 8.94
N HIS A 325 16.16 4.17 8.01
CA HIS A 325 17.15 4.78 7.13
C HIS A 325 16.52 5.80 6.17
N ASP A 326 15.36 5.49 5.60
CA ASP A 326 14.63 6.40 4.73
C ASP A 326 14.18 7.64 5.52
N ALA A 327 13.70 7.46 6.75
CA ALA A 327 13.30 8.55 7.63
C ALA A 327 14.46 9.51 7.93
N SER A 328 15.65 8.99 8.25
CA SER A 328 16.83 9.84 8.51
C SER A 328 17.38 10.51 7.24
N THR A 329 17.28 9.83 6.09
CA THR A 329 17.72 10.37 4.80
C THR A 329 16.79 11.48 4.29
N ASN A 330 15.49 11.36 4.54
CA ASN A 330 14.48 12.34 4.13
C ASN A 330 14.50 13.63 4.97
N SER A 331 15.00 13.56 6.20
CA SER A 331 15.07 14.67 7.15
C SER A 331 16.46 14.72 7.80
N PRO A 332 17.53 14.99 7.01
CA PRO A 332 18.88 15.05 7.53
C PRO A 332 19.00 16.18 8.56
N GLU A 333 19.81 15.97 9.59
CA GLU A 333 20.10 16.95 10.67
C GLU A 333 18.89 17.36 11.51
N GLN A 334 17.73 16.72 11.32
CA GLN A 334 16.53 16.94 12.13
C GLN A 334 16.39 15.84 13.19
N SER A 335 15.65 16.15 14.26
CA SER A 335 15.20 15.12 15.18
C SER A 335 14.11 14.30 14.52
N VAL A 336 14.35 13.01 14.29
CA VAL A 336 13.45 12.13 13.53
C VAL A 336 12.88 11.01 14.39
N ALA A 337 11.58 10.76 14.25
CA ALA A 337 10.87 9.64 14.86
C ALA A 337 10.18 8.79 13.80
N VAL A 338 10.18 7.47 13.95
CA VAL A 338 9.34 6.57 13.17
C VAL A 338 8.28 5.98 14.08
N VAL A 339 7.02 6.35 13.83
CA VAL A 339 5.88 5.89 14.62
C VAL A 339 5.23 4.69 13.96
N TYR A 340 5.03 3.61 14.70
CA TYR A 340 4.43 2.37 14.17
C TYR A 340 3.48 1.72 15.16
N ASP A 341 2.51 0.95 14.65
CA ASP A 341 1.63 0.13 15.48
C ASP A 341 2.31 -1.21 15.81
N HIS A 342 2.71 -1.37 17.07
CA HIS A 342 3.45 -2.54 17.54
C HIS A 342 2.56 -3.73 17.91
N VAL A 343 1.24 -3.53 18.08
CA VAL A 343 0.35 -4.58 18.60
C VAL A 343 0.29 -5.72 17.56
N GLY A 344 0.42 -6.97 18.00
CA GLY A 344 0.38 -8.14 17.10
C GLY A 344 1.66 -8.41 16.31
N LEU A 345 2.71 -7.60 16.46
CA LEU A 345 4.03 -7.90 15.89
C LEU A 345 4.73 -9.03 16.66
N HIS A 346 5.56 -9.79 15.95
CA HIS A 346 6.30 -10.91 16.53
C HIS A 346 7.31 -10.41 17.59
N PRO A 347 7.42 -11.03 18.78
CA PRO A 347 8.32 -10.57 19.84
C PRO A 347 9.80 -10.48 19.42
N ARG A 348 10.30 -11.46 18.65
CA ARG A 348 11.66 -11.39 18.06
C ARG A 348 11.86 -10.18 17.15
N TRP A 349 10.81 -9.74 16.43
CA TRP A 349 10.88 -8.56 15.58
C TRP A 349 10.95 -7.29 16.43
N LEU A 350 10.12 -7.19 17.46
CA LEU A 350 10.16 -6.09 18.42
C LEU A 350 11.54 -6.00 19.09
N GLY A 351 12.10 -7.12 19.55
CA GLY A 351 13.44 -7.17 20.12
C GLY A 351 14.54 -6.75 19.14
N HIS A 352 14.38 -7.04 17.84
CA HIS A 352 15.31 -6.56 16.81
C HIS A 352 15.20 -5.04 16.58
N LEU A 353 13.98 -4.48 16.56
CA LEU A 353 13.78 -3.03 16.48
C LEU A 353 14.35 -2.31 17.70
N ASP A 354 14.14 -2.85 18.89
CA ASP A 354 14.70 -2.32 20.14
C ASP A 354 16.24 -2.37 20.09
N TRP A 355 16.83 -3.48 19.63
CA TRP A 355 18.27 -3.59 19.43
C TRP A 355 18.81 -2.58 18.42
N LEU A 356 18.12 -2.37 17.28
CA LEU A 356 18.50 -1.35 16.29
C LEU A 356 18.46 0.06 16.90
N GLY A 357 17.41 0.38 17.68
CA GLY A 357 17.28 1.68 18.34
C GLY A 357 18.38 1.98 19.37
N GLN A 358 19.02 0.95 19.93
CA GLN A 358 20.18 1.09 20.81
C GLN A 358 21.50 1.40 20.07
N HIS A 359 21.58 1.12 18.77
CA HIS A 359 22.82 1.25 17.98
C HIS A 359 22.74 2.33 16.88
N ILE A 360 21.55 2.69 16.45
CA ILE A 360 21.30 3.69 15.41
C ILE A 360 20.51 4.85 16.01
N HIS A 361 21.14 6.02 16.09
CA HIS A 361 20.56 7.20 16.73
C HIS A 361 20.12 8.29 15.74
N SER A 362 20.23 8.05 14.44
CA SER A 362 19.81 9.01 13.40
C SER A 362 18.28 9.21 13.34
N ALA A 363 17.52 8.26 13.89
CA ALA A 363 16.06 8.34 14.07
C ALA A 363 15.66 7.39 15.21
N ARG A 364 14.53 7.65 15.89
CA ARG A 364 14.05 6.80 17.00
C ARG A 364 12.76 6.07 16.66
N TRP A 365 12.66 4.82 17.10
CA TRP A 365 11.43 4.04 17.05
C TRP A 365 10.46 4.50 18.13
N VAL A 366 9.21 4.76 17.76
CA VAL A 366 8.15 5.13 18.70
C VAL A 366 6.93 4.25 18.47
N LYS A 367 6.50 3.53 19.51
CA LYS A 367 5.27 2.74 19.44
C LYS A 367 4.07 3.68 19.50
N ALA A 368 3.12 3.56 18.58
CA ALA A 368 2.00 4.48 18.44
C ALA A 368 1.16 4.64 19.73
N SER A 369 0.94 3.54 20.48
CA SER A 369 0.22 3.56 21.76
C SER A 369 1.00 4.21 22.91
N GLU A 370 2.31 4.38 22.75
CA GLU A 370 3.24 4.93 23.74
C GLU A 370 3.71 6.34 23.38
N ALA A 371 3.27 6.86 22.23
CA ALA A 371 3.75 8.13 21.67
C ALA A 371 3.67 9.28 22.68
N GLY A 372 2.60 9.36 23.48
CA GLY A 372 2.41 10.42 24.48
C GLY A 372 3.59 10.56 25.44
N TRP A 373 3.92 9.51 26.19
CA TRP A 373 5.04 9.58 27.14
C TRP A 373 6.39 9.63 26.44
N GLN A 374 6.56 8.98 25.27
CA GLN A 374 7.87 8.91 24.63
C GLN A 374 8.27 10.26 24.03
N PHE A 375 7.30 11.04 23.56
CA PHE A 375 7.53 12.42 23.13
C PHE A 375 7.62 13.41 24.29
N ALA A 376 7.00 13.12 25.44
CA ALA A 376 7.19 13.94 26.65
C ALA A 376 8.63 13.83 27.16
N ASP A 377 9.19 12.62 27.16
CA ASP A 377 10.57 12.32 27.56
C ASP A 377 11.54 12.36 26.37
N TRP A 378 11.20 13.07 25.30
CA TRP A 378 12.09 13.18 24.14
C TRP A 378 13.39 13.86 24.58
N GLU A 379 14.55 13.33 24.21
CA GLU A 379 15.86 13.93 24.49
C GLU A 379 16.56 14.23 23.17
N ALA A 380 17.53 15.16 23.14
CA ALA A 380 18.27 15.50 21.92
C ALA A 380 19.12 14.32 21.41
#